data_AF-A0A4Z1EZV3-F1
#
_entry.id   AF-A0A4Z1EZV3-F1
#
_cell.length_a   1.000
_cell.length_b   1.000
_cell.length_c   1.000
_cell.angle_alpha   90.00
_cell.angle_beta   90.00
_cell.angle_gamma   90.00
#
_symmetry.space_group_name_H-M   'P 1'
#
loop_
_entity.id
_entity.type
_entity.pdbx_description
1 polymer ?
#
loop_
_entity_poly.entity_id
_entity_poly.type
_entity_poly.pdbx_seq_one_letter_code
_entity_poly.pdbx_strand_id
1 'polypeptide(L)'
;MSLLERHLEQIALSADSIASLPFPPPQIFTNALLSNQDITALIRDTEPHERALFSVPPPPPPPTQIAPEPKPSKSRRQTVFNVTSGEVAPASGPNGRAPRRNTAVAAVLGAELHSQVRKTETGKGEIDIEVLLKGAEKLNGVYPVQGVPERIRGLRSRYAQLRESVKRHEQKVQKQTRELERMNRGNDTESGEEDNQQVNEEPSEIEITDEDLRREEREIRELEMKKKALEERVTGMERDLGGLLR
;
A
#
# COMPACT_ATOMS: atom_id res chain seq x y z
N MET A 1 -46.92 -84.98 33.65
CA MET A 1 -46.42 -83.67 33.19
C MET A 1 -45.51 -83.17 34.30
N SER A 2 -44.22 -83.33 34.08
CA SER A 2 -43.19 -83.43 35.12
C SER A 2 -42.81 -82.05 35.66
N LEU A 3 -42.47 -81.96 36.95
CA LEU A 3 -42.01 -80.73 37.59
C LEU A 3 -40.79 -80.10 36.86
N LEU A 4 -40.01 -80.94 36.17
CA LEU A 4 -38.93 -80.57 35.27
C LEU A 4 -39.41 -79.73 34.08
N GLU A 5 -40.49 -80.12 33.41
CA GLU A 5 -41.05 -79.39 32.26
C GLU A 5 -41.43 -77.96 32.65
N ARG A 6 -42.05 -77.79 33.83
CA ARG A 6 -42.41 -76.47 34.36
C ARG A 6 -41.20 -75.58 34.63
N HIS A 7 -40.09 -76.15 35.13
CA HIS A 7 -38.87 -75.39 35.38
C HIS A 7 -38.17 -75.01 34.07
N LEU A 8 -38.17 -75.90 33.07
CA LEU A 8 -37.61 -75.61 31.74
C LEU A 8 -38.42 -74.51 31.03
N GLU A 9 -39.74 -74.54 31.14
CA GLU A 9 -40.62 -73.49 30.62
C GLU A 9 -40.36 -72.15 31.31
N GLN A 10 -40.19 -72.14 32.63
CA GLN A 10 -39.85 -70.92 33.37
C GLN A 10 -38.48 -70.35 32.97
N ILE A 11 -37.48 -71.21 32.73
CA ILE A 11 -36.16 -70.79 32.26
C ILE A 11 -36.27 -70.19 30.86
N ALA A 12 -37.02 -70.82 29.96
CA ALA A 12 -37.25 -70.31 28.60
C ALA A 12 -37.93 -68.93 28.62
N LEU A 13 -39.01 -68.77 29.41
CA LEU A 13 -39.70 -67.49 29.57
C LEU A 13 -38.78 -66.39 30.13
N SER A 14 -37.90 -66.75 31.07
CA SER A 14 -36.94 -65.81 31.64
C SER A 14 -35.85 -65.41 30.64
N ALA A 15 -35.37 -66.36 29.84
CA ALA A 15 -34.37 -66.13 28.81
C ALA A 15 -34.91 -65.21 27.69
N ASP A 16 -36.14 -65.46 27.23
CA ASP A 16 -36.80 -64.61 26.23
C ASP A 16 -37.09 -63.21 26.79
N SER A 17 -37.46 -63.11 28.07
CA SER A 17 -37.63 -61.82 28.73
C SER A 17 -36.31 -61.04 28.79
N ILE A 18 -35.19 -61.68 29.15
CA ILE A 18 -33.87 -61.03 29.22
C ILE A 18 -33.38 -60.64 27.83
N ALA A 19 -33.59 -61.49 26.82
CA ALA A 19 -33.16 -61.23 25.45
C ALA A 19 -33.99 -60.13 24.76
N SER A 20 -35.27 -60.00 25.12
CA SER A 20 -36.18 -58.98 24.57
C SER A 20 -36.11 -57.63 25.29
N LEU A 21 -35.32 -57.52 26.38
CA LEU A 21 -35.08 -56.23 27.02
C LEU A 21 -34.39 -55.28 26.03
N PRO A 22 -34.95 -54.08 25.80
CA PRO A 22 -34.35 -53.11 24.90
C PRO A 22 -33.12 -52.50 25.56
N PHE A 23 -31.97 -53.17 25.42
CA PHE A 23 -30.69 -52.57 25.76
C PHE A 23 -30.35 -51.55 24.68
N PRO A 24 -30.12 -50.27 25.05
CA PRO A 24 -29.65 -49.30 24.07
C PRO A 24 -28.30 -49.79 23.54
N PRO A 25 -28.13 -49.95 22.21
CA PRO A 25 -26.83 -50.25 21.65
C PRO A 25 -25.83 -49.17 22.07
N PRO A 26 -24.52 -49.47 22.12
CA PRO A 26 -23.52 -48.49 22.49
C PRO A 26 -23.68 -47.24 21.61
N GLN A 27 -24.12 -46.14 22.24
CA GLN A 27 -24.36 -44.86 21.59
C GLN A 27 -23.02 -44.38 21.03
N ILE A 28 -22.87 -44.45 19.71
CA ILE A 28 -21.63 -44.13 18.98
C ILE A 28 -21.19 -42.69 19.28
N PHE A 29 -22.15 -41.80 19.54
CA PHE A 29 -21.89 -40.38 19.73
C PHE A 29 -21.13 -40.04 21.02
N THR A 30 -21.45 -40.66 22.16
CA THR A 30 -20.76 -40.34 23.43
C THR A 30 -19.34 -40.89 23.48
N ASN A 31 -19.10 -42.10 22.95
CA ASN A 31 -17.75 -42.64 22.83
C ASN A 31 -16.91 -41.90 21.77
N ALA A 32 -17.50 -41.47 20.65
CA ALA A 32 -16.76 -40.75 19.60
C ALA A 32 -16.43 -39.29 19.97
N LEU A 33 -17.27 -38.63 20.77
CA LEU A 33 -17.00 -37.28 21.29
C LEU A 33 -15.87 -37.27 22.33
N LEU A 34 -15.74 -38.36 23.10
CA LEU A 34 -14.70 -38.51 24.12
C LEU A 34 -13.41 -39.16 23.59
N SER A 35 -13.46 -39.92 22.49
CA SER A 35 -12.28 -40.61 21.94
C SER A 35 -11.50 -39.83 20.89
N ASN A 36 -12.10 -38.87 20.20
CA ASN A 36 -11.51 -38.25 18.99
C ASN A 36 -11.20 -36.75 19.13
N GLN A 37 -11.15 -36.20 20.34
CA GLN A 37 -10.52 -34.90 20.52
C GLN A 37 -9.08 -35.11 20.90
N ASP A 38 -8.19 -34.97 19.92
CA ASP A 38 -6.77 -34.80 20.19
C ASP A 38 -6.63 -33.65 21.18
N ILE A 39 -6.07 -33.92 22.36
CA ILE A 39 -5.87 -32.91 23.42
C ILE A 39 -5.09 -31.71 22.87
N THR A 40 -4.27 -31.91 21.83
CA THR A 40 -3.53 -30.86 21.11
C THR A 40 -4.42 -29.93 20.28
N ALA A 41 -5.63 -30.35 19.87
CA ALA A 41 -6.61 -29.49 19.23
C ALA A 41 -7.35 -28.59 20.24
N LEU A 42 -7.52 -29.07 21.47
CA LEU A 42 -8.15 -28.32 22.57
C LEU A 42 -7.15 -27.42 23.31
N ILE A 43 -5.93 -27.92 23.51
CA ILE A 43 -4.79 -27.24 24.13
C ILE A 43 -3.69 -27.18 23.09
N ARG A 44 -3.85 -26.24 22.15
CA ARG A 44 -2.77 -25.87 21.24
C ARG A 44 -1.86 -24.85 21.92
N ASP A 45 -0.57 -24.90 21.60
CA ASP A 45 0.32 -23.80 21.94
C ASP A 45 -0.21 -22.50 21.32
N THR A 46 -0.19 -21.41 22.10
CA THR A 46 -0.64 -20.11 21.64
C THR A 46 0.22 -19.62 20.49
N GLU A 47 -0.41 -19.22 19.39
CA GLU A 47 0.31 -18.75 18.21
C GLU A 47 1.04 -17.42 18.53
N PRO A 48 2.14 -17.07 17.84
CA PRO A 48 2.93 -15.88 18.17
C PRO A 48 2.13 -14.58 18.25
N HIS A 49 1.08 -14.45 17.44
CA HIS A 49 0.19 -13.30 17.44
C HIS A 49 -0.83 -13.32 18.59
N GLU A 50 -1.27 -14.50 19.04
CA GLU A 50 -2.11 -14.67 20.23
C GLU A 50 -1.29 -14.37 21.50
N ARG A 51 -0.05 -14.87 21.56
CA ARG A 51 0.91 -14.57 22.63
C ARG A 51 1.13 -13.07 22.79
N ALA A 52 1.15 -12.33 21.69
CA ALA A 52 1.33 -10.88 21.70
C ALA A 52 0.12 -10.10 22.27
N LEU A 53 -1.07 -10.71 22.39
CA LEU A 53 -2.22 -10.14 23.09
C LEU A 53 -2.09 -10.22 24.61
N PHE A 54 -1.45 -11.29 25.11
CA PHE A 54 -1.32 -11.59 26.53
C PHE A 54 0.08 -11.34 27.10
N SER A 55 1.05 -11.02 26.25
CA SER A 55 2.42 -10.69 26.63
C SER A 55 2.64 -9.18 26.62
N VAL A 56 3.11 -8.65 27.75
CA VAL A 56 3.55 -7.26 27.84
C VAL A 56 4.90 -7.13 27.14
N PRO A 57 5.08 -6.20 26.19
CA PRO A 57 6.35 -6.03 25.50
C PRO A 57 7.47 -5.68 26.49
N PRO A 58 8.67 -6.26 26.34
CA PRO A 58 9.79 -5.97 27.23
C PRO A 58 10.12 -4.47 27.18
N PRO A 59 10.50 -3.85 28.31
CA PRO A 59 10.89 -2.45 28.33
C PRO A 59 12.07 -2.23 27.37
N PRO A 60 12.12 -1.09 26.67
CA PRO A 60 13.24 -0.79 25.78
C PRO A 60 14.56 -0.85 26.58
N PRO A 61 15.64 -1.37 25.97
CA PRO A 61 16.93 -1.39 26.63
C PRO A 61 17.29 0.03 27.05
N PRO A 62 17.85 0.22 28.27
CA PRO A 62 18.30 1.53 28.69
C PRO A 62 19.28 2.07 27.64
N PRO A 63 19.22 3.37 27.31
CA PRO A 63 20.18 3.94 26.37
C PRO A 63 21.58 3.68 26.92
N THR A 64 22.36 2.88 26.19
CA THR A 64 23.79 2.70 26.42
C THR A 64 24.47 4.04 26.17
N GLN A 65 24.47 4.88 27.20
CA GLN A 65 25.32 6.05 27.27
C GLN A 65 26.74 5.58 27.55
N ILE A 66 27.58 5.71 26.54
CA ILE A 66 29.02 5.62 26.66
C ILE A 66 29.49 6.90 27.40
N ALA A 67 29.93 6.73 28.65
CA ALA A 67 30.82 7.58 29.48
C ALA A 67 30.35 8.99 29.97
N PRO A 68 31.01 9.62 30.98
CA PRO A 68 31.44 9.15 32.31
C PRO A 68 31.01 10.07 33.49
N GLU A 69 31.07 9.51 34.71
CA GLU A 69 31.14 10.09 36.07
C GLU A 69 29.99 10.91 36.75
N PRO A 70 29.83 10.76 38.09
CA PRO A 70 28.59 11.08 38.80
C PRO A 70 28.63 12.42 39.58
N LYS A 71 27.51 13.15 39.59
CA LYS A 71 27.23 14.21 40.58
C LYS A 71 26.17 13.73 41.58
N PRO A 72 26.36 13.85 42.90
CA PRO A 72 25.39 13.37 43.87
C PRO A 72 24.39 14.48 44.20
N SER A 73 23.14 14.36 43.77
CA SER A 73 22.04 15.14 44.35
C SER A 73 21.09 14.23 45.14
N LYS A 74 21.00 14.55 46.42
CA LYS A 74 20.13 13.94 47.42
C LYS A 74 18.67 14.18 47.02
N SER A 75 17.87 13.13 46.83
CA SER A 75 16.48 13.14 47.30
C SER A 75 15.83 11.75 47.25
N ARG A 76 15.39 11.35 48.45
CA ARG A 76 14.22 10.51 48.74
C ARG A 76 14.32 9.02 48.41
N ARG A 77 14.60 8.25 49.49
CA ARG A 77 14.30 6.83 49.70
C ARG A 77 13.35 6.26 48.66
N GLN A 78 13.90 5.52 47.71
CA GLN A 78 13.12 4.62 46.87
C GLN A 78 13.21 3.24 47.52
N THR A 79 12.10 2.77 48.05
CA THR A 79 11.98 1.45 48.64
C THR A 79 12.19 0.41 47.55
N VAL A 80 13.24 -0.39 47.71
CA VAL A 80 13.43 -1.65 47.00
C VAL A 80 12.33 -2.62 47.42
N PHE A 81 11.52 -3.07 46.46
CA PHE A 81 10.75 -4.31 46.58
C PHE A 81 11.14 -5.19 45.40
N ASN A 82 12.04 -6.12 45.68
CA ASN A 82 12.28 -7.30 44.87
C ASN A 82 11.52 -8.44 45.54
N VAL A 83 10.52 -9.03 44.86
CA VAL A 83 9.93 -10.29 45.31
C VAL A 83 9.69 -11.18 44.10
N THR A 84 10.41 -12.29 44.12
CA THR A 84 10.14 -13.54 43.44
C THR A 84 8.69 -13.99 43.65
N SER A 85 8.08 -14.55 42.59
CA SER A 85 6.74 -15.17 42.53
C SER A 85 5.61 -14.22 42.07
N GLY A 86 5.36 -14.20 40.76
CA GLY A 86 4.05 -13.89 40.13
C GLY A 86 3.40 -12.54 40.45
N GLU A 87 3.37 -11.66 39.44
CA GLU A 87 2.81 -10.28 39.43
C GLU A 87 3.62 -9.19 40.16
N VAL A 88 4.24 -8.32 39.35
CA VAL A 88 4.71 -6.99 39.74
C VAL A 88 4.56 -6.04 38.55
N ALA A 89 3.65 -5.06 38.64
CA ALA A 89 3.57 -3.94 37.70
C ALA A 89 4.43 -2.77 38.22
N PRO A 90 5.45 -2.28 37.49
CA PRO A 90 6.11 -1.04 37.85
C PRO A 90 5.31 0.17 37.34
N ALA A 91 5.12 1.14 38.22
CA ALA A 91 4.57 2.45 37.91
C ALA A 91 5.35 3.10 36.75
N SER A 92 4.63 3.42 35.68
CA SER A 92 5.13 4.21 34.56
C SER A 92 5.58 5.58 35.08
N GLY A 93 6.88 5.88 34.98
CA GLY A 93 7.40 7.23 35.16
C GLY A 93 6.84 8.20 34.09
N PRO A 94 7.04 9.52 34.26
CA PRO A 94 6.41 10.56 33.43
C PRO A 94 6.83 10.56 31.94
N ASN A 95 7.83 9.75 31.56
CA ASN A 95 8.26 9.53 30.17
C ASN A 95 8.05 8.07 29.70
N GLY A 96 7.22 7.30 30.41
CA GLY A 96 6.81 5.97 29.99
C GLY A 96 5.99 6.08 28.70
N ARG A 97 6.67 5.99 27.56
CA ARG A 97 6.01 5.86 26.26
C ARG A 97 5.00 4.73 26.39
N ALA A 98 3.73 5.05 26.12
CA ALA A 98 2.62 4.12 26.25
C ALA A 98 3.01 2.73 25.70
N PRO A 99 2.60 1.63 26.36
CA PRO A 99 2.84 0.28 25.87
C PRO A 99 2.45 0.24 24.40
N ARG A 100 3.30 -0.35 23.55
CA ARG A 100 3.10 -0.40 22.10
C ARG A 100 1.72 -0.97 21.81
N ARG A 101 0.73 -0.08 21.65
CA ARG A 101 -0.57 -0.41 21.08
C ARG A 101 -0.25 -1.06 19.74
N ASN A 102 -0.72 -2.30 19.50
CA ASN A 102 -0.59 -3.04 18.24
C ASN A 102 0.59 -4.05 18.13
N THR A 103 1.09 -4.61 19.23
CA THR A 103 2.06 -5.75 19.20
C THR A 103 1.52 -6.96 18.46
N ALA A 104 0.26 -7.34 18.71
CA ALA A 104 -0.38 -8.47 18.04
C ALA A 104 -0.53 -8.26 16.53
N VAL A 105 -0.94 -7.05 16.13
CA VAL A 105 -1.03 -6.67 14.71
C VAL A 105 0.35 -6.71 14.05
N ALA A 106 1.39 -6.23 14.73
CA ALA A 106 2.76 -6.29 14.23
C ALA A 106 3.28 -7.74 14.09
N ALA A 107 2.87 -8.64 14.98
CA ALA A 107 3.22 -10.07 14.90
C ALA A 107 2.54 -10.77 13.71
N VAL A 108 1.28 -10.45 13.41
CA VAL A 108 0.56 -11.01 12.24
C VAL A 108 1.08 -10.43 10.93
N LEU A 109 1.25 -9.10 10.85
CA LEU A 109 1.66 -8.43 9.62
C LEU A 109 3.15 -8.65 9.29
N GLY A 110 3.97 -8.83 10.33
CA GLY A 110 5.42 -8.79 10.26
C GLY A 110 5.96 -7.35 10.39
N ALA A 111 7.21 -7.22 10.82
CA ALA A 111 7.84 -5.92 11.11
C ALA A 111 7.86 -4.97 9.90
N GLU A 112 8.14 -5.50 8.71
CA GLU A 112 8.22 -4.73 7.47
C GLU A 112 6.86 -4.16 7.07
N LEU A 113 5.85 -5.03 6.91
CA LEU A 113 4.50 -4.62 6.49
C LEU A 113 3.84 -3.73 7.53
N HIS A 114 4.03 -4.01 8.83
CA HIS A 114 3.54 -3.15 9.90
C HIS A 114 4.21 -1.76 9.86
N SER A 115 5.50 -1.68 9.55
CA SER A 115 6.19 -0.39 9.36
C SER A 115 5.66 0.38 8.15
N GLN A 116 5.37 -0.31 7.05
CA GLN A 116 4.78 0.31 5.86
C GLN A 116 3.37 0.85 6.15
N VAL A 117 2.50 0.05 6.78
CA VAL A 117 1.17 0.50 7.23
C VAL A 117 1.28 1.71 8.16
N ARG A 118 2.18 1.67 9.14
CA ARG A 118 2.38 2.80 10.07
C ARG A 118 2.91 4.06 9.36
N LYS A 119 3.77 3.89 8.36
CA LYS A 119 4.25 4.99 7.50
C LYS A 119 3.10 5.61 6.73
N THR A 120 2.17 4.81 6.19
CA THR A 120 0.97 5.32 5.51
C THR A 120 0.01 6.04 6.46
N GLU A 121 -0.11 5.62 7.73
CA GLU A 121 -0.96 6.27 8.72
C GLU A 121 -0.37 7.59 9.27
N THR A 122 0.95 7.64 9.41
CA THR A 122 1.65 8.81 10.00
C THR A 122 2.09 9.81 8.93
N GLY A 123 2.20 9.39 7.68
CA GLY A 123 2.52 10.25 6.54
C GLY A 123 1.37 11.22 6.26
N LYS A 124 1.66 12.53 6.26
CA LYS A 124 0.68 13.62 6.13
C LYS A 124 -0.03 13.72 4.75
N GLY A 125 -0.15 12.65 3.96
CA GLY A 125 -0.93 12.73 2.73
C GLY A 125 -0.81 11.54 1.77
N GLU A 126 0.23 10.72 1.87
CA GLU A 126 0.44 9.59 0.95
C GLU A 126 0.05 8.28 1.62
N ILE A 127 -1.24 7.96 1.52
CA ILE A 127 -1.78 6.68 1.98
C ILE A 127 -1.66 5.67 0.84
N ASP A 128 -0.77 4.68 1.01
CA ASP A 128 -0.68 3.55 0.08
C ASP A 128 -1.79 2.53 0.36
N ILE A 129 -2.87 2.64 -0.42
CA ILE A 129 -4.07 1.81 -0.31
C ILE A 129 -3.75 0.32 -0.57
N GLU A 130 -2.77 0.00 -1.42
CA GLU A 130 -2.43 -1.40 -1.73
C GLU A 130 -1.78 -2.09 -0.53
N VAL A 131 -0.88 -1.39 0.16
CA VAL A 131 -0.27 -1.87 1.41
C VAL A 131 -1.32 -2.09 2.50
N LEU A 132 -2.29 -1.17 2.62
CA LEU A 132 -3.40 -1.31 3.57
C LEU A 132 -4.30 -2.49 3.25
N LEU A 133 -4.68 -2.68 1.99
CA LEU A 133 -5.51 -3.81 1.56
C LEU A 133 -4.79 -5.15 1.75
N LYS A 134 -3.49 -5.21 1.45
CA LYS A 134 -2.64 -6.39 1.72
C LYS A 134 -2.53 -6.69 3.22
N GLY A 135 -2.42 -5.65 4.06
CA GLY A 135 -2.45 -5.78 5.51
C GLY A 135 -3.80 -6.30 6.02
N ALA A 136 -4.90 -5.76 5.51
CA ALA A 136 -6.25 -6.20 5.87
C ALA A 136 -6.51 -7.65 5.47
N GLU A 137 -6.01 -8.12 4.31
CA GLU A 137 -6.11 -9.53 3.90
C GLU A 137 -5.35 -10.46 4.82
N LYS A 138 -4.10 -10.10 5.18
CA LYS A 138 -3.31 -10.90 6.12
C LYS A 138 -3.98 -11.00 7.49
N LEU A 139 -4.56 -9.90 7.97
CA LEU A 139 -5.31 -9.89 9.24
C LEU A 139 -6.58 -10.73 9.15
N ASN A 140 -7.33 -10.64 8.04
CA ASN A 140 -8.54 -11.42 7.82
C ASN A 140 -8.26 -12.94 7.65
N GLY A 141 -7.05 -13.32 7.24
CA GLY A 141 -6.62 -14.72 7.19
C GLY A 141 -6.48 -15.37 8.57
N VAL A 142 -6.10 -14.58 9.59
CA VAL A 142 -5.94 -15.05 10.98
C VAL A 142 -7.23 -14.85 11.78
N TYR A 143 -7.89 -13.71 11.60
CA TYR A 143 -9.15 -13.38 12.25
C TYR A 143 -10.23 -13.11 11.18
N PRO A 144 -10.96 -14.16 10.73
CA PRO A 144 -11.95 -14.00 9.69
C PRO A 144 -13.13 -13.18 10.21
N VAL A 145 -13.43 -12.08 9.52
CA VAL A 145 -14.60 -11.25 9.79
C VAL A 145 -15.54 -11.31 8.59
N GLN A 146 -16.81 -11.58 8.87
CA GLN A 146 -17.85 -11.73 7.84
C GLN A 146 -17.95 -10.46 6.98
N GLY A 147 -18.01 -10.61 5.66
CA GLY A 147 -18.15 -9.51 4.70
C GLY A 147 -16.90 -8.65 4.46
N VAL A 148 -15.82 -8.80 5.23
CA VAL A 148 -14.53 -8.13 4.95
C VAL A 148 -13.92 -8.52 3.61
N PRO A 149 -13.89 -9.80 3.16
CA PRO A 149 -13.27 -10.14 1.88
C PRO A 149 -13.98 -9.48 0.68
N GLU A 150 -15.30 -9.34 0.74
CA GLU A 150 -16.08 -8.65 -0.29
C GLU A 150 -15.78 -7.16 -0.31
N ARG A 151 -15.66 -6.53 0.86
CA ARG A 151 -15.26 -5.12 0.98
C ARG A 151 -13.86 -4.87 0.44
N ILE A 152 -12.90 -5.75 0.71
CA ILE A 152 -11.54 -5.67 0.18
C ILE A 152 -11.55 -5.74 -1.35
N ARG A 153 -12.29 -6.70 -1.92
CA ARG A 153 -12.46 -6.81 -3.39
C ARG A 153 -13.10 -5.56 -3.99
N GLY A 154 -14.15 -5.04 -3.35
CA GLY A 154 -14.83 -3.81 -3.78
C GLY A 154 -13.91 -2.59 -3.73
N LEU A 155 -13.10 -2.46 -2.67
CA LEU A 155 -12.10 -1.39 -2.54
C LEU A 155 -11.02 -1.49 -3.61
N ARG A 156 -10.51 -2.69 -3.91
CA ARG A 156 -9.55 -2.90 -5.01
C ARG A 156 -10.10 -2.47 -6.35
N SER A 157 -11.32 -2.88 -6.68
CA SER A 157 -11.96 -2.51 -7.95
C SER A 157 -12.11 -0.98 -8.06
N ARG A 158 -12.55 -0.32 -6.98
CA ARG A 158 -12.68 1.15 -6.97
C ARG A 158 -11.33 1.85 -7.07
N TYR A 159 -10.32 1.34 -6.37
CA TYR A 159 -8.96 1.89 -6.43
C TYR A 159 -8.37 1.77 -7.84
N ALA A 160 -8.55 0.63 -8.51
CA ALA A 160 -8.12 0.44 -9.89
C ALA A 160 -8.79 1.44 -10.85
N GLN A 161 -10.11 1.63 -10.73
CA GLN A 161 -10.86 2.62 -11.52
C GLN A 161 -10.41 4.05 -11.23
N LEU A 162 -10.19 4.40 -9.96
CA LEU A 162 -9.73 5.73 -9.57
C LEU A 162 -8.32 5.99 -10.11
N ARG A 163 -7.42 5.00 -10.03
CA ARG A 163 -6.06 5.08 -10.57
C ARG A 163 -6.05 5.34 -12.07
N GLU A 164 -6.92 4.67 -12.81
CA GLU A 164 -7.07 4.90 -14.26
C GLU A 164 -7.63 6.30 -14.55
N SER A 165 -8.63 6.75 -13.78
CA SER A 165 -9.19 8.09 -13.89
C SER A 165 -8.15 9.18 -13.61
N VAL A 166 -7.38 9.04 -12.51
CA VAL A 166 -6.29 9.95 -12.15
C VAL A 166 -5.26 10.01 -13.27
N LYS A 167 -4.82 8.86 -13.80
CA LYS A 167 -3.88 8.81 -14.93
C LYS A 167 -4.40 9.56 -16.16
N ARG A 168 -5.69 9.42 -16.50
CA ARG A 168 -6.30 10.15 -17.60
C ARG A 168 -6.32 11.66 -17.34
N HIS A 169 -6.61 12.08 -16.12
CA HIS A 169 -6.61 13.48 -15.73
C HIS A 169 -5.20 14.08 -15.72
N GLU A 170 -4.20 13.36 -15.21
CA GLU A 170 -2.79 13.75 -15.26
C GLU A 170 -2.31 13.97 -16.69
N GLN A 171 -2.67 13.08 -17.63
CA GLN A 171 -2.36 13.26 -19.04
C GLN A 171 -3.03 14.50 -19.64
N LYS A 172 -4.26 14.81 -19.22
CA LYS A 172 -4.97 16.01 -19.67
C LYS A 172 -4.31 17.27 -19.11
N VAL A 173 -3.98 17.27 -17.82
CA VAL A 173 -3.24 18.36 -17.16
C VAL A 173 -1.92 18.59 -17.88
N GLN A 174 -1.14 17.54 -18.13
CA GLN A 174 0.13 17.67 -18.83
C GLN A 174 -0.02 18.26 -20.25
N LYS A 175 -1.06 17.89 -20.99
CA LYS A 175 -1.35 18.52 -22.30
C LYS A 175 -1.69 19.99 -22.17
N GLN A 176 -2.55 20.33 -21.22
CA GLN A 176 -2.96 21.72 -20.96
C GLN A 176 -1.79 22.58 -20.46
N THR A 177 -0.93 22.03 -19.59
CA THR A 177 0.29 22.71 -19.13
C THR A 177 1.23 22.99 -20.31
N ARG A 178 1.43 22.03 -21.22
CA ARG A 178 2.24 22.25 -22.43
C ARG A 178 1.64 23.28 -23.38
N GLU A 179 0.32 23.31 -23.50
CA GLU A 179 -0.38 24.30 -24.32
C GLU A 179 -0.28 25.70 -23.70
N LEU A 180 -0.43 25.82 -22.39
CA LEU A 180 -0.21 27.04 -21.63
C LEU A 180 1.25 27.51 -21.74
N GLU A 181 2.23 26.61 -21.61
CA GLU A 181 3.65 26.95 -21.79
C GLU A 181 3.92 27.48 -23.20
N ARG A 182 3.29 26.91 -24.23
CA ARG A 182 3.39 27.42 -25.62
C ARG A 182 2.78 28.81 -25.77
N MET A 183 1.61 29.04 -25.19
CA MET A 183 0.96 30.36 -25.22
C MET A 183 1.73 31.40 -24.41
N ASN A 184 2.28 31.01 -23.25
CA ASN A 184 3.08 31.90 -22.42
C ASN A 184 4.40 32.26 -23.11
N ARG A 185 5.07 31.31 -23.77
CA ARG A 185 6.26 31.59 -24.61
C ARG A 185 5.94 32.54 -25.77
N GLY A 186 4.77 32.41 -26.39
CA GLY A 186 4.32 33.34 -27.44
C GLY A 186 4.09 34.76 -26.91
N ASN A 187 3.70 34.92 -25.65
CA ASN A 187 3.49 36.21 -24.99
C ASN A 187 4.79 36.80 -24.41
N ASP A 188 5.74 35.96 -23.98
CA ASP A 188 7.07 36.38 -23.50
C ASP A 188 7.98 36.83 -24.67
N THR A 189 7.70 36.42 -25.92
CA THR A 189 8.46 36.88 -27.11
C THR A 189 8.07 38.32 -27.52
N GLU A 190 6.93 38.85 -27.04
CA GLU A 190 6.48 40.23 -27.31
C GLU A 190 6.66 41.15 -26.09
N SER A 191 7.20 40.63 -24.97
CA SER A 191 7.46 41.39 -23.74
C SER A 191 8.83 41.03 -23.17
N GLY A 192 9.89 41.39 -23.91
CA GLY A 192 11.28 41.17 -23.53
C GLY A 192 12.20 42.26 -24.06
N GLU A 193 11.99 43.50 -23.60
CA GLU A 193 13.14 44.37 -23.33
C GLU A 193 13.88 43.77 -22.12
N GLU A 194 15.14 43.43 -22.37
CA GLU A 194 16.28 43.33 -21.44
C GLU A 194 16.26 42.32 -20.26
N ASP A 195 17.16 41.34 -20.42
CA ASP A 195 18.13 40.87 -19.41
C ASP A 195 17.68 39.87 -18.33
N ASN A 196 18.02 38.58 -18.51
CA ASN A 196 18.80 37.85 -17.50
C ASN A 196 19.31 36.49 -17.98
N GLN A 197 20.62 36.31 -17.88
CA GLN A 197 21.36 35.06 -18.03
C GLN A 197 20.88 33.97 -17.08
N GLN A 198 20.51 32.79 -17.61
CA GLN A 198 20.83 31.54 -16.92
C GLN A 198 20.97 30.35 -17.89
N VAL A 199 22.17 29.79 -17.87
CA VAL A 199 22.67 28.65 -18.66
C VAL A 199 21.95 27.35 -18.28
N ASN A 200 21.42 26.62 -19.26
CA ASN A 200 21.28 25.16 -19.18
C ASN A 200 21.21 24.53 -20.60
N GLU A 201 21.91 23.41 -20.74
CA GLU A 201 22.40 22.79 -21.97
C GLU A 201 21.32 22.17 -22.89
N GLU A 202 21.41 22.51 -24.20
CA GLU A 202 20.97 21.82 -25.45
C GLU A 202 19.47 21.45 -25.65
N PRO A 203 18.87 21.75 -26.82
CA PRO A 203 19.39 21.31 -28.13
C PRO A 203 19.69 22.49 -29.04
N SER A 204 20.93 22.56 -29.54
CA SER A 204 21.43 23.38 -30.66
C SER A 204 20.34 24.13 -31.44
N GLU A 205 19.92 25.24 -30.85
CA GLU A 205 19.22 26.32 -31.52
C GLU A 205 20.29 26.91 -32.42
N ILE A 206 20.09 26.86 -33.73
CA ILE A 206 21.02 27.46 -34.67
C ILE A 206 20.98 28.96 -34.34
N GLU A 207 21.94 29.43 -33.57
CA GLU A 207 22.12 30.84 -33.24
C GLU A 207 22.47 31.55 -34.55
N ILE A 208 21.44 32.02 -35.25
CA ILE A 208 21.61 32.84 -36.46
C ILE A 208 22.23 34.15 -35.98
N THR A 209 23.52 34.32 -36.25
CA THR A 209 24.23 35.54 -35.87
C THR A 209 23.85 36.69 -36.80
N ASP A 210 23.94 37.93 -36.32
CA ASP A 210 23.68 39.14 -37.13
C ASP A 210 24.52 39.18 -38.43
N GLU A 211 25.67 38.50 -38.45
CA GLU A 211 26.52 38.37 -39.62
C GLU A 211 25.93 37.43 -40.68
N ASP A 212 25.22 36.38 -40.26
CA ASP A 212 24.49 35.47 -41.14
C ASP A 212 23.29 36.17 -41.79
N LEU A 213 22.54 36.95 -41.02
CA LEU A 213 21.45 37.81 -41.54
C LEU A 213 21.92 38.78 -42.62
N ARG A 214 23.09 39.43 -42.44
CA ARG A 214 23.66 40.34 -43.46
C ARG A 214 24.14 39.62 -44.71
N ARG A 215 24.49 38.34 -44.60
CA ARG A 215 24.85 37.53 -45.77
C ARG A 215 23.60 37.16 -46.55
N GLU A 216 22.57 36.69 -45.86
CA GLU A 216 21.29 36.36 -46.47
C GLU A 216 20.64 37.59 -47.10
N GLU A 217 20.70 38.77 -46.48
CA GLU A 217 20.13 39.99 -47.05
C GLU A 217 20.81 40.37 -48.39
N ARG A 218 22.12 40.14 -48.52
CA ARG A 218 22.85 40.36 -49.79
C ARG A 218 22.45 39.35 -50.84
N GLU A 219 22.32 38.09 -50.46
CA GLU A 219 21.88 37.04 -51.36
C GLU A 219 20.45 37.29 -51.86
N ILE A 220 19.54 37.70 -50.96
CA ILE A 220 18.16 38.07 -51.30
C ILE A 220 18.15 39.24 -52.28
N ARG A 221 18.95 40.29 -52.07
CA ARG A 221 19.02 41.43 -53.02
C ARG A 221 19.51 41.02 -54.40
N GLU A 222 20.49 40.12 -54.48
CA GLU A 222 20.95 39.59 -55.76
C GLU A 222 19.87 38.75 -56.46
N LEU A 223 19.15 37.93 -55.69
CA LEU A 223 18.04 37.12 -56.19
C LEU A 223 16.86 38.00 -56.64
N GLU A 224 16.57 39.09 -55.93
CA GLU A 224 15.55 40.06 -56.34
C GLU A 224 15.91 40.78 -57.63
N MET A 225 17.17 41.18 -57.83
CA MET A 225 17.59 41.76 -59.11
C MET A 225 17.46 40.76 -60.25
N LYS A 226 17.86 39.50 -60.03
CA LYS A 226 17.71 38.43 -61.03
C LYS A 226 16.24 38.14 -61.33
N LYS A 227 15.38 38.07 -60.29
CA LYS A 227 13.94 37.90 -60.42
C LYS A 227 13.34 39.03 -61.23
N LYS A 228 13.65 40.28 -60.91
CA LYS A 228 13.13 41.46 -61.63
C LYS A 228 13.55 41.48 -63.10
N ALA A 229 14.80 41.12 -63.41
CA ALA A 229 15.27 41.02 -64.79
C ALA A 229 14.58 39.89 -65.57
N LEU A 230 14.29 38.77 -64.91
CA LEU A 230 13.50 37.68 -65.50
C LEU A 230 12.04 38.08 -65.69
N GLU A 231 11.43 38.76 -64.72
CA GLU A 231 10.06 39.28 -64.82
C GLU A 231 9.93 40.32 -65.93
N GLU A 232 10.91 41.21 -66.11
CA GLU A 232 10.93 42.16 -67.23
C GLU A 232 11.05 41.45 -68.59
N ARG A 233 11.85 40.39 -68.66
CA ARG A 233 11.94 39.56 -69.87
C ARG A 233 10.65 38.79 -70.14
N VAL A 234 10.01 38.24 -69.12
CA VAL A 234 8.74 37.51 -69.25
C VAL A 234 7.62 38.46 -69.63
N THR A 235 7.51 39.61 -68.98
CA THR A 235 6.51 40.64 -69.34
C THR A 235 6.76 41.22 -70.73
N GLY A 236 8.01 41.30 -71.18
CA GLY A 236 8.35 41.60 -72.58
C GLY A 236 7.83 40.54 -73.54
N MET A 237 8.11 39.26 -73.26
CA MET A 237 7.58 38.15 -74.05
C MET A 237 6.05 38.05 -74.01
N GLU A 238 5.40 38.36 -72.88
CA GLU A 238 3.94 38.43 -72.76
C GLU A 238 3.34 39.57 -73.58
N ARG A 239 4.01 40.72 -73.67
CA ARG A 239 3.59 41.81 -74.57
C ARG A 239 3.75 41.42 -76.04
N ASP A 240 4.85 40.77 -76.39
CA ASP A 240 5.11 40.32 -77.77
C ASP A 240 4.14 39.19 -78.18
N LEU A 241 3.81 38.27 -77.28
CA LEU A 241 2.81 37.22 -77.50
C LEU A 241 1.37 37.77 -77.47
N GLY A 242 1.06 38.71 -76.59
CA GLY A 242 -0.24 39.38 -76.51
C GLY A 242 -0.55 40.26 -77.72
N GLY A 243 0.47 40.72 -78.44
CA GLY A 243 0.34 41.40 -79.74
C GLY A 243 0.15 40.46 -80.93
N LEU A 244 0.52 39.17 -80.80
CA LEU A 244 0.38 38.15 -81.84
C LEU A 244 -0.93 37.35 -81.77
N LEU A 245 -1.65 37.41 -80.64
CA LEU A 245 -2.92 36.71 -80.38
C LEU A 245 -4.17 37.57 -80.65
N ARG A 246 -4.07 38.61 -81.48
CA ARG A 246 -5.19 39.48 -81.88
C ARG A 246 -5.41 39.51 -83.39
#